data_AF-A0AAN8UUY5-F1
#
_entry.id   AF-A0AAN8UUY5-F1
#
_cell.length_a   1.000
_cell.length_b   1.000
_cell.length_c   1.000
_cell.angle_alpha   90.00
_cell.angle_beta   90.00
_cell.angle_gamma   90.00
#
_symmetry.space_group_name_H-M   'P 1'
#
loop_
_entity.id
_entity.type
_entity.pdbx_description
1 polymer ?
#
loop_
_entity_poly.entity_id
_entity_poly.type
_entity_poly.pdbx_seq_one_letter_code
_entity_poly.pdbx_strand_id
1 'polypeptide(L)'
;MRRFVFDAKKLQELKERVISNSGVKNPTRVELVTALIYRCALLSNRANSNPPRPAVVLQAINLRKRMNPQLTENSAGNLSWSSMVLVDVDKEPGLNWLVGQYREDLEETCKSLARKQNGTDAVLAFFEVMD
;
A
#
# COMPACT_ATOMS: atom_id res chain seq x y z
N MET A 1 19.67 12.85 0.16
CA MET A 1 18.26 12.51 -0.12
C MET A 1 17.99 12.75 -1.61
N ARG A 2 17.38 11.79 -2.33
CA ARG A 2 17.01 11.98 -3.74
C ARG A 2 15.49 12.17 -3.85
N ARG A 3 15.06 13.09 -4.71
CA ARG A 3 13.64 13.34 -5.00
C ARG A 3 13.30 12.80 -6.37
N PHE A 4 12.37 11.85 -6.42
CA PHE A 4 11.80 11.33 -7.66
C PHE A 4 10.51 12.09 -7.98
N VAL A 5 10.39 12.62 -9.21
CA VAL A 5 9.26 13.46 -9.62
C VAL A 5 8.52 12.78 -10.76
N PHE A 6 7.20 12.62 -10.61
CA PHE A 6 6.31 12.07 -11.62
C PHE A 6 5.39 13.20 -12.11
N ASP A 7 5.67 13.70 -13.30
CA ASP A 7 4.82 14.73 -13.94
C ASP A 7 3.49 14.13 -14.42
N ALA A 8 2.58 15.00 -14.87
CA ALA A 8 1.25 14.59 -15.31
C ALA A 8 1.31 13.64 -16.52
N LYS A 9 2.24 13.85 -17.45
CA LYS A 9 2.41 13.02 -18.64
C LYS A 9 2.88 11.61 -18.26
N LYS A 10 3.90 11.51 -17.41
CA LYS A 10 4.43 10.24 -16.89
C LYS A 10 3.39 9.46 -16.10
N LEU A 11 2.57 10.15 -15.30
CA LEU A 11 1.47 9.51 -14.58
C LEU A 11 0.38 9.00 -15.52
N GLN A 12 0.09 9.73 -16.59
CA GLN A 12 -0.88 9.30 -17.60
C GLN A 12 -0.38 8.06 -18.35
N GLU A 13 0.87 8.07 -18.82
CA GLU A 13 1.54 6.90 -19.43
C GLU A 13 1.51 5.68 -18.49
N LEU A 14 1.81 5.89 -17.20
CA LEU A 14 1.78 4.84 -16.19
C LEU A 14 0.37 4.28 -15.97
N LYS A 15 -0.63 5.17 -15.91
CA LYS A 15 -2.04 4.81 -15.76
C LYS A 15 -2.53 3.95 -16.92
N GLU A 16 -2.24 4.36 -18.15
CA GLU A 16 -2.61 3.62 -19.37
C GLU A 16 -2.01 2.22 -19.37
N ARG A 17 -0.72 2.09 -19.04
CA ARG A 17 -0.03 0.79 -18.94
C ARG A 17 -0.65 -0.15 -17.90
N VAL A 18 -1.11 0.39 -16.76
CA VAL A 18 -1.75 -0.41 -15.70
C VAL A 18 -3.14 -0.86 -16.14
N ILE A 19 -3.93 0.04 -16.72
CA ILE A 19 -5.30 -0.27 -17.17
C ILE A 19 -5.29 -1.28 -18.33
N SER A 20 -4.39 -1.12 -19.32
CA SER A 20 -4.37 -1.98 -20.51
C SER A 20 -4.05 -3.45 -20.21
N ASN A 21 -3.41 -3.73 -19.09
CA ASN A 21 -2.90 -5.05 -18.73
C ASN A 21 -3.60 -5.65 -17.50
N SER A 22 -4.75 -5.13 -17.08
CA SER A 22 -5.45 -5.64 -15.90
C SER A 22 -6.95 -5.31 -15.84
N GLY A 23 -7.64 -5.92 -14.88
CA GLY A 23 -8.99 -5.53 -14.48
C GLY A 23 -9.06 -4.29 -13.58
N VAL A 24 -7.92 -3.64 -13.27
CA VAL A 24 -7.87 -2.48 -12.37
C VAL A 24 -8.48 -1.27 -13.08
N LYS A 25 -9.70 -0.90 -12.69
CA LYS A 25 -10.37 0.30 -13.19
C LYS A 25 -9.94 1.52 -12.37
N ASN A 26 -9.69 2.63 -13.06
CA ASN A 26 -9.46 3.97 -12.50
C ASN A 26 -8.47 4.04 -11.32
N PRO A 27 -7.19 3.63 -11.50
CA PRO A 27 -6.20 3.76 -10.45
C PRO A 27 -5.91 5.23 -10.11
N THR A 28 -5.72 5.50 -8.82
CA THR A 28 -5.36 6.82 -8.29
C THR A 28 -3.86 7.06 -8.47
N ARG A 29 -3.45 8.33 -8.42
CA ARG A 29 -2.03 8.72 -8.52
C ARG A 29 -1.18 8.07 -7.42
N VAL A 30 -1.73 7.94 -6.20
CA VAL A 30 -1.03 7.33 -5.07
C VAL A 30 -0.83 5.83 -5.33
N GLU A 31 -1.88 5.12 -5.74
CA GLU A 31 -1.79 3.69 -6.06
C GLU A 31 -0.72 3.42 -7.13
N LEU A 32 -0.71 4.21 -8.21
CA LEU A 32 0.26 4.06 -9.30
C LEU A 32 1.71 4.30 -8.86
N VAL A 33 1.95 5.40 -8.13
CA VAL A 33 3.31 5.78 -7.69
C VAL A 33 3.81 4.83 -6.61
N THR A 34 2.97 4.49 -5.62
CA THR A 34 3.30 3.53 -4.57
C THR A 34 3.66 2.18 -5.18
N ALA A 35 2.82 1.62 -6.05
CA ALA A 35 3.07 0.32 -6.67
C ALA A 35 4.37 0.31 -7.49
N LEU A 36 4.67 1.40 -8.21
CA LEU A 36 5.92 1.51 -8.97
C LEU A 36 7.15 1.56 -8.05
N ILE A 37 7.10 2.36 -6.98
CA ILE A 37 8.18 2.42 -5.98
C ILE A 37 8.38 1.06 -5.32
N TYR A 38 7.29 0.40 -4.94
CA TYR A 38 7.32 -0.92 -4.31
C TYR A 38 7.99 -1.91 -5.25
N ARG A 39 7.56 -1.98 -6.52
CA ARG A 39 8.17 -2.85 -7.52
C ARG A 39 9.66 -2.59 -7.67
N CYS A 40 10.08 -1.32 -7.78
CA CYS A 40 11.50 -0.97 -7.90
C CYS A 40 12.30 -1.39 -6.66
N ALA A 41 11.77 -1.17 -5.46
CA ALA A 41 12.42 -1.56 -4.20
C ALA A 41 12.54 -3.09 -4.09
N LEU A 42 11.48 -3.83 -4.43
CA LEU A 42 11.44 -5.29 -4.41
C LEU A 42 12.45 -5.92 -5.38
N LEU A 43 12.47 -5.43 -6.63
CA LEU A 43 13.44 -5.87 -7.63
C LEU A 43 14.88 -5.59 -7.20
N SER A 44 15.12 -4.41 -6.64
CA SER A 44 16.43 -4.03 -6.13
C SER A 44 16.84 -4.90 -4.93
N ASN A 45 15.91 -5.17 -4.01
CA ASN A 45 16.17 -6.03 -2.86
C ASN A 45 16.52 -7.47 -3.30
N ARG A 46 15.76 -8.03 -4.27
CA ARG A 46 16.02 -9.36 -4.82
C ARG A 46 17.38 -9.43 -5.52
N ALA A 47 17.72 -8.43 -6.34
CA ALA A 47 19.00 -8.41 -7.06
C ALA A 47 20.22 -8.31 -6.12
N ASN A 48 20.05 -7.71 -4.93
CA ASN A 48 21.12 -7.53 -3.96
C ASN A 48 21.12 -8.57 -2.82
N SER A 49 20.12 -9.47 -2.77
CA SER A 49 20.01 -10.49 -1.72
C SER A 49 20.37 -11.87 -2.26
N ASN A 50 21.32 -12.54 -1.61
CA ASN A 50 21.64 -13.95 -1.88
C ASN A 50 21.74 -14.72 -0.54
N PRO A 51 20.79 -15.64 -0.24
CA PRO A 51 19.65 -16.03 -1.06
C PRO A 51 18.59 -14.91 -1.14
N PRO A 52 17.70 -14.95 -2.15
CA PRO A 52 16.51 -14.10 -2.21
C PRO A 52 15.70 -14.16 -0.91
N ARG A 53 15.13 -13.02 -0.49
CA ARG A 53 14.40 -12.87 0.78
C ARG A 53 12.98 -12.33 0.55
N PRO A 54 12.00 -12.72 1.38
CA PRO A 54 10.68 -12.11 1.35
C PRO A 54 10.81 -10.63 1.69
N ALA A 55 9.84 -9.85 1.21
CA ALA A 55 9.83 -8.42 1.44
C ALA A 55 8.44 -7.95 1.84
N VAL A 56 8.43 -7.02 2.78
CA VAL A 56 7.23 -6.37 3.30
C VAL A 56 7.27 -4.92 2.89
N VAL A 57 6.16 -4.40 2.39
CA VAL A 57 6.04 -2.97 2.17
C VAL A 57 4.87 -2.40 2.95
N LEU A 58 5.17 -1.39 3.77
CA LEU A 58 4.23 -0.76 4.69
C LEU A 58 3.90 0.65 4.23
N GLN A 59 2.61 0.96 4.14
CA GLN A 59 2.14 2.32 3.92
C GLN A 59 1.32 2.81 5.11
N ALA A 60 1.77 3.91 5.71
CA ALA A 60 0.99 4.63 6.70
C ALA A 60 -0.24 5.29 6.04
N ILE A 61 -1.41 5.07 6.63
CA ILE A 61 -2.71 5.61 6.22
C ILE A 61 -3.29 6.45 7.34
N ASN A 62 -3.95 7.55 6.97
CA ASN A 62 -4.62 8.43 7.94
C ASN A 62 -5.95 7.81 8.40
N LEU A 63 -6.06 7.54 9.70
CA LEU A 63 -7.25 6.91 10.31
C LEU A 63 -8.44 7.85 10.46
N ARG A 64 -8.23 9.17 10.53
CA ARG A 64 -9.27 10.13 10.91
C ARG A 64 -10.54 10.01 10.05
N LYS A 65 -10.37 9.89 8.73
CA LYS A 65 -11.48 9.74 7.76
C LYS A 65 -12.01 8.31 7.62
N ARG A 66 -11.42 7.34 8.35
CA ARG A 66 -11.67 5.90 8.21
C ARG A 66 -12.27 5.26 9.47
N MET A 67 -12.46 6.04 10.53
CA MET A 67 -13.16 5.62 11.75
C MET A 67 -14.65 5.90 11.66
N ASN A 68 -15.43 5.22 12.50
CA ASN A 68 -16.85 5.48 12.68
C ASN A 68 -17.16 5.76 14.16
N PRO A 69 -17.54 7.00 14.53
CA PRO A 69 -17.68 8.18 13.67
C PRO A 69 -16.33 8.67 13.12
N GLN A 70 -16.36 9.39 12.00
CA GLN A 70 -15.16 10.02 11.44
C GLN A 70 -14.62 11.09 12.40
N LEU A 71 -13.30 11.17 12.53
CA LEU A 71 -12.63 12.17 13.35
C LEU A 71 -12.31 13.42 12.51
N THR A 72 -12.23 14.56 13.18
CA THR A 72 -11.85 15.84 12.54
C THR A 72 -10.36 15.84 12.20
N GLU A 73 -9.97 16.60 11.17
CA GLU A 73 -8.56 16.73 10.78
C GLU A 73 -7.69 17.30 11.92
N ASN A 74 -8.28 18.09 12.81
CA ASN A 74 -7.62 18.74 13.94
C ASN A 74 -7.57 17.89 15.21
N SER A 75 -8.02 16.62 15.18
CA SER A 75 -7.95 15.74 16.34
C SER A 75 -6.49 15.50 16.74
N ALA A 76 -6.18 15.70 18.03
CA ALA A 76 -4.84 15.55 18.58
C ALA A 76 -4.39 14.07 18.61
N GLY A 77 -3.08 13.85 18.48
CA GLY A 77 -2.45 12.53 18.54
C GLY A 77 -2.14 11.89 17.19
N ASN A 78 -1.40 10.78 17.25
CA ASN A 78 -0.98 10.01 16.07
C ASN A 78 -2.05 8.98 15.70
N LEU A 79 -2.94 9.38 14.79
CA LEU A 79 -4.03 8.54 14.29
C LEU A 79 -3.70 8.05 12.89
N SER A 80 -2.81 7.06 12.83
CA SER A 80 -2.38 6.39 11.60
C SER A 80 -2.34 4.88 11.77
N TRP A 81 -2.55 4.17 10.68
CA TRP A 81 -2.39 2.72 10.61
C TRP A 81 -1.51 2.34 9.44
N SER A 82 -1.02 1.10 9.39
CA SER A 82 -0.23 0.62 8.26
C SER A 82 -1.04 -0.38 7.44
N SER A 83 -1.15 -0.12 6.14
CA SER A 83 -1.49 -1.16 5.17
C SER A 83 -0.21 -1.87 4.77
N MET A 84 -0.27 -3.20 4.64
CA MET A 84 0.88 -4.06 4.37
C MET A 84 0.66 -4.81 3.06
N VAL A 85 1.70 -4.88 2.23
CA VAL A 85 1.78 -5.79 1.09
C VAL A 85 2.93 -6.77 1.35
N LEU A 86 2.61 -8.06 1.43
CA LEU A 86 3.59 -9.15 1.53
C LEU A 86 3.96 -9.65 0.13
N VAL A 87 5.25 -9.71 -0.16
CA VAL A 87 5.76 -10.21 -1.44
C VAL A 87 6.72 -11.37 -1.20
N ASP A 88 6.32 -12.52 -1.73
CA ASP A 88 7.07 -13.77 -1.63
C ASP A 88 8.33 -13.75 -2.52
N VAL A 89 9.29 -14.58 -2.14
CA VAL A 89 10.59 -14.79 -2.77
C VAL A 89 10.46 -15.20 -4.24
N ASP A 90 9.45 -16.00 -4.58
CA ASP A 90 9.38 -16.66 -5.89
C ASP A 90 8.67 -15.83 -6.96
N LYS A 91 7.90 -14.80 -6.58
CA LYS A 91 7.06 -14.04 -7.51
C LYS A 91 7.69 -12.69 -7.81
N GLU A 92 8.08 -12.43 -9.06
CA GLU A 92 8.29 -11.05 -9.46
C GLU A 92 6.93 -10.39 -9.61
N PRO A 93 6.59 -9.38 -8.79
CA PRO A 93 5.26 -8.81 -8.84
C PRO A 93 5.11 -7.90 -10.06
N GLY A 94 4.12 -8.23 -10.90
CA GLY A 94 3.68 -7.35 -11.98
C GLY A 94 3.18 -6.02 -11.41
N LEU A 95 3.47 -4.92 -12.10
CA LEU A 95 3.06 -3.58 -11.64
C LEU A 95 1.54 -3.47 -11.47
N ASN A 96 0.80 -4.00 -12.44
CA ASN A 96 -0.66 -4.06 -12.44
C ASN A 96 -1.21 -4.90 -11.27
N TRP A 97 -0.58 -6.04 -10.97
CA TRP A 97 -0.92 -6.86 -9.83
C TRP A 97 -0.69 -6.10 -8.51
N LEU A 98 0.44 -5.40 -8.37
CA LEU A 98 0.71 -4.58 -7.17
C LEU A 98 -0.31 -3.47 -6.95
N VAL A 99 -0.78 -2.82 -8.03
CA VAL A 99 -1.83 -1.81 -7.91
C VAL A 99 -3.14 -2.43 -7.40
N GLY A 100 -3.50 -3.61 -7.91
CA GLY A 100 -4.68 -4.35 -7.45
C GLY A 100 -4.55 -4.78 -5.99
N GLN A 101 -3.46 -5.46 -5.65
CA GLN A 101 -3.17 -5.93 -4.31
C GLN A 101 -3.18 -4.77 -3.28
N TYR A 102 -2.49 -3.67 -3.60
CA TYR A 102 -2.45 -2.51 -2.73
C TYR A 102 -3.85 -1.92 -2.47
N ARG A 103 -4.72 -1.89 -3.47
CA ARG A 103 -6.11 -1.43 -3.30
C ARG A 103 -6.89 -2.37 -2.39
N GLU A 104 -6.80 -3.68 -2.63
CA GLU A 104 -7.49 -4.69 -1.83
C GLU A 104 -7.05 -4.62 -0.36
N ASP A 105 -5.75 -4.60 -0.11
CA ASP A 105 -5.18 -4.51 1.24
C ASP A 105 -5.62 -3.21 1.95
N LEU A 106 -5.65 -2.09 1.22
CA LEU A 106 -6.11 -0.81 1.76
C LEU A 106 -7.60 -0.86 2.12
N GLU A 107 -8.43 -1.41 1.24
CA GLU A 107 -9.87 -1.54 1.47
C GLU A 107 -10.18 -2.47 2.64
N GLU A 108 -9.50 -3.62 2.74
CA GLU A 108 -9.62 -4.56 3.84
C GLU A 108 -9.20 -3.91 5.17
N THR A 109 -8.05 -3.23 5.17
CA THR A 109 -7.57 -2.47 6.32
C THR A 109 -8.62 -1.45 6.76
N CYS A 110 -9.18 -0.67 5.83
CA CYS A 110 -10.23 0.31 6.14
C CYS A 110 -11.50 -0.35 6.72
N LYS A 111 -11.94 -1.49 6.15
CA LYS A 111 -13.11 -2.24 6.63
C LYS A 111 -12.87 -2.78 8.04
N SER A 112 -11.68 -3.31 8.33
CA SER A 112 -11.29 -3.81 9.65
C SER A 112 -11.32 -2.70 10.70
N LEU A 113 -10.73 -1.55 10.37
CA LEU A 113 -10.69 -0.37 11.25
C LEU A 113 -12.09 0.20 11.52
N ALA A 114 -12.99 0.19 10.54
CA ALA A 114 -14.36 0.64 10.72
C ALA A 114 -15.18 -0.28 11.65
N ARG A 115 -14.81 -1.57 11.77
CA ARG A 115 -15.48 -2.55 12.64
C ARG A 115 -14.95 -2.54 14.07
N LYS A 116 -13.67 -2.23 14.26
CA LYS A 116 -13.02 -2.24 15.57
C LYS A 116 -13.31 -0.93 16.30
N GLN A 117 -14.23 -0.99 17.26
CA GLN A 117 -14.68 0.19 18.04
C GLN A 117 -13.69 0.58 19.17
N ASN A 118 -12.62 -0.21 19.39
CA ASN A 118 -11.71 -0.09 20.53
C ASN A 118 -10.25 -0.16 20.02
N GLY A 119 -9.39 0.77 20.45
CA GLY A 119 -8.02 0.89 19.95
C GLY A 119 -7.12 -0.33 20.20
N THR A 120 -7.43 -1.17 21.19
CA THR A 120 -6.66 -2.36 21.57
C THR A 120 -6.75 -3.47 20.52
N ASP A 121 -7.93 -3.68 19.93
CA ASP A 121 -8.16 -4.73 18.93
C ASP A 121 -7.45 -4.41 17.61
N ALA A 122 -7.28 -3.12 17.30
CA ALA A 122 -6.53 -2.70 16.13
C ALA A 122 -5.06 -3.10 16.30
N VAL A 123 -4.42 -2.72 17.42
CA VAL A 123 -3.02 -3.03 17.75
C VAL A 123 -2.73 -4.53 17.69
N LEU A 124 -3.63 -5.38 18.21
CA LEU A 124 -3.46 -6.84 18.15
C LEU A 124 -3.46 -7.38 16.72
N ALA A 125 -4.30 -6.86 15.82
CA ALA A 125 -4.29 -7.28 14.42
C ALA A 125 -3.02 -6.86 13.66
N PHE A 126 -2.29 -5.83 14.11
CA PHE A 126 -0.99 -5.52 13.53
C PHE A 126 0.03 -6.64 13.81
N PHE A 127 0.00 -7.18 15.03
CA PHE A 127 0.87 -8.30 15.42
C PHE A 127 0.44 -9.61 14.77
N GLU A 128 -0.86 -9.91 14.71
CA GLU A 128 -1.37 -11.12 14.03
C GLU A 128 -1.06 -11.16 12.53
N VAL A 129 -0.93 -10.02 11.86
CA VAL A 129 -0.54 -9.95 10.43
C VAL A 129 0.98 -10.10 10.24
N MET A 130 1.77 -9.99 11.31
CA MET A 130 3.23 -10.11 11.28
C MET A 130 3.76 -11.50 11.65
N ASP A 131 2.93 -12.36 12.25
CA ASP A 131 3.24 -13.75 12.64
C ASP A 131 2.81 -14.76 11.55
#